data_AF-A0A1H8JT04-F1
#
_entry.id   AF-A0A1H8JT04-F1
#
_cell.length_a   1.000
_cell.length_b   1.000
_cell.length_c   1.000
_cell.angle_alpha   90.00
_cell.angle_beta   90.00
_cell.angle_gamma   90.00
#
_symmetry.space_group_name_H-M   'P 1'
#
loop_
_entity.id
_entity.type
_entity.pdbx_description
1 polymer ?
#
loop_
_entity_poly.entity_id
_entity_poly.type
_entity_poly.pdbx_seq_one_letter_code
_entity_poly.pdbx_strand_id
1 'polypeptide(L)'
;MTRPLKKELPKGSRIGDYVRRLIAEARDAMPFWQWDNKDVRALGVWAELRGERRIWVLPRELVRDELVLPAIASIEGRQAADAMKRQVPNVLDHYVDLICEDAKRQASARERLAPTTDISWAVVMVVLAALYDRYDGTITANANYERAARRLGVNRAAVRRTDQDFRRRAGMLPELDRAALFAAVRVAIERLAEYDRQIGKRAA
;
A
#
# COMPACT_ATOMS: atom_id res chain seq x y z
N MET A 1 -25.69 -8.16 10.78
CA MET A 1 -24.92 -8.05 9.52
C MET A 1 -23.50 -7.59 9.84
N THR A 2 -22.50 -8.43 9.67
CA THR A 2 -21.08 -8.09 9.93
C THR A 2 -20.54 -7.22 8.79
N ARG A 3 -20.02 -6.03 9.10
CA ARG A 3 -19.39 -5.15 8.11
C ARG A 3 -18.19 -5.86 7.45
N PRO A 4 -17.89 -5.59 6.16
CA PRO A 4 -16.76 -6.21 5.48
C PRO A 4 -15.44 -5.81 6.16
N LEU A 5 -14.52 -6.78 6.36
CA LEU A 5 -13.21 -6.58 7.01
C LEU A 5 -12.38 -5.45 6.36
N LYS A 6 -12.62 -5.18 5.08
CA LYS A 6 -12.00 -4.10 4.30
C LYS A 6 -12.43 -2.69 4.74
N LYS A 7 -13.54 -2.57 5.49
CA LYS A 7 -14.08 -1.29 5.98
C LYS A 7 -13.91 -1.11 7.48
N GLU A 8 -13.95 -2.19 8.26
CA GLU A 8 -13.81 -2.13 9.72
C GLU A 8 -13.22 -3.44 10.25
N LEU A 9 -12.15 -3.31 11.02
CA LEU A 9 -11.48 -4.44 11.66
C LEU A 9 -12.14 -4.74 13.01
N PRO A 10 -12.35 -6.02 13.37
CA PRO A 10 -12.85 -6.36 14.69
C PRO A 10 -11.87 -5.88 15.78
N LYS A 11 -12.35 -5.08 16.74
CA LYS A 11 -11.52 -4.57 17.84
C LYS A 11 -10.94 -5.73 18.67
N GLY A 12 -9.66 -5.66 19.01
CA GLY A 12 -8.97 -6.69 19.81
C GLY A 12 -8.73 -8.02 19.08
N SER A 13 -8.96 -8.09 17.77
CA SER A 13 -8.65 -9.29 16.97
C SER A 13 -7.19 -9.30 16.50
N ARG A 14 -6.64 -10.50 16.31
CA ARG A 14 -5.28 -10.69 15.76
C ARG A 14 -5.12 -10.06 14.38
N ILE A 15 -6.14 -10.11 13.52
CA ILE A 15 -6.10 -9.41 12.22
C ILE A 15 -5.92 -7.89 12.41
N GLY A 16 -6.52 -7.31 13.44
CA GLY A 16 -6.37 -5.89 13.76
C GLY A 16 -4.94 -5.52 14.13
N ASP A 17 -4.27 -6.38 14.89
CA ASP A 17 -2.87 -6.16 15.29
C ASP A 17 -1.91 -6.33 14.12
N TYR A 18 -2.09 -7.37 13.30
CA TYR A 18 -1.26 -7.58 12.11
C TYR A 18 -1.43 -6.46 11.09
N VAL A 19 -2.66 -6.03 10.79
CA VAL A 19 -2.91 -4.95 9.82
C VAL A 19 -2.30 -3.64 10.31
N ARG A 20 -2.44 -3.30 11.59
CA ARG A 20 -1.83 -2.09 12.16
C ARG A 20 -0.31 -2.11 12.06
N ARG A 21 0.33 -3.25 12.37
CA ARG A 21 1.78 -3.41 12.23
C ARG A 21 2.24 -3.31 10.78
N LEU A 22 1.55 -4.00 9.87
CA LEU A 22 1.87 -3.96 8.45
C LEU A 22 1.74 -2.55 7.86
N ILE A 23 0.72 -1.79 8.27
CA ILE A 23 0.56 -0.39 7.86
C ILE A 23 1.67 0.49 8.46
N ALA A 24 2.04 0.29 9.72
CA ALA A 24 3.13 1.04 10.34
C ALA A 24 4.46 0.76 9.64
N GLU A 25 4.79 -0.51 9.38
CA GLU A 25 6.01 -0.89 8.64
C GLU A 25 6.00 -0.38 7.20
N ALA A 26 4.85 -0.43 6.51
CA ALA A 26 4.74 0.14 5.17
C ALA A 26 4.91 1.67 5.18
N ARG A 27 4.50 2.36 6.25
CA ARG A 27 4.71 3.79 6.43
C ARG A 27 6.17 4.14 6.73
N ASP A 28 6.84 3.29 7.51
CA ASP A 28 8.23 3.50 7.92
C ASP A 28 9.24 2.99 6.86
N ALA A 29 8.80 2.15 5.92
CA ALA A 29 9.60 1.70 4.80
C ALA A 29 9.88 2.85 3.82
N MET A 30 11.12 2.90 3.30
CA MET A 30 11.48 3.84 2.25
C MET A 30 10.55 3.67 1.04
N PRO A 31 9.79 4.70 0.65
CA PRO A 31 8.86 4.61 -0.48
C PRO A 31 9.58 4.21 -1.75
N PHE A 32 8.94 3.42 -2.62
CA PHE A 32 9.57 2.94 -3.86
C PHE A 32 10.04 4.07 -4.79
N TRP A 33 9.40 5.23 -4.75
CA TRP A 33 9.82 6.42 -5.52
C TRP A 33 11.11 7.06 -5.01
N GLN A 34 11.63 6.66 -3.85
CA GLN A 34 12.95 7.06 -3.34
C GLN A 34 14.05 6.04 -3.65
N TRP A 35 13.73 4.92 -4.31
CA TRP A 35 14.74 3.87 -4.58
C TRP A 35 15.68 4.26 -5.74
N ASP A 36 16.93 3.78 -5.67
CA ASP A 36 17.96 4.07 -6.68
C ASP A 36 17.66 3.44 -8.04
N ASN A 37 17.01 2.27 -8.06
CA ASN A 37 16.64 1.60 -9.31
C ASN A 37 15.55 2.41 -10.04
N LYS A 38 15.87 2.86 -11.26
CA LYS A 38 15.00 3.71 -12.08
C LYS A 38 13.64 3.09 -12.38
N ASP A 39 13.58 1.78 -12.64
CA ASP A 39 12.32 1.09 -12.99
C ASP A 39 11.42 0.94 -11.76
N VAL A 40 12.01 0.60 -10.61
CA VAL A 40 11.30 0.53 -9.32
C VAL A 40 10.80 1.91 -8.90
N ARG A 41 11.62 2.93 -9.12
CA ARG A 41 11.25 4.33 -8.86
C ARG A 41 10.04 4.75 -9.67
N ALA A 42 10.09 4.53 -10.99
CA ALA A 42 8.99 4.87 -11.89
C ALA A 42 7.69 4.16 -11.50
N LEU A 43 7.77 2.88 -11.09
CA LEU A 43 6.63 2.14 -10.55
C LEU A 43 6.10 2.77 -9.24
N GLY A 44 7.00 3.17 -8.34
CA GLY A 44 6.65 3.86 -7.10
C GLY A 44 5.92 5.18 -7.33
N VAL A 45 6.44 6.01 -8.23
CA VAL A 45 5.81 7.29 -8.62
C VAL A 45 4.43 7.06 -9.20
N TRP A 46 4.30 6.11 -10.13
CA TRP A 46 3.02 5.75 -10.72
C TRP A 46 2.01 5.25 -9.67
N ALA A 47 2.46 4.42 -8.73
CA ALA A 47 1.62 3.87 -7.67
C ALA A 47 1.10 4.98 -6.74
N GLU A 48 1.96 5.91 -6.32
CA GLU A 48 1.58 7.06 -5.49
C GLU A 48 0.58 7.97 -6.20
N LEU A 49 0.87 8.38 -7.44
CA LEU A 49 -0.02 9.26 -8.22
C LEU A 49 -1.38 8.61 -8.52
N ARG A 50 -1.43 7.28 -8.62
CA ARG A 50 -2.67 6.53 -8.80
C ARG A 50 -3.46 6.39 -7.50
N GLY A 51 -2.77 6.18 -6.38
CA GLY A 51 -3.36 6.01 -5.05
C GLY A 51 -3.89 7.31 -4.46
N GLU A 52 -3.18 8.41 -4.69
CA GLU A 52 -3.52 9.76 -4.25
C GLU A 52 -3.44 10.74 -5.41
N ARG A 53 -4.61 11.22 -5.86
CA ARG A 53 -4.70 12.16 -6.99
C ARG A 53 -4.44 13.61 -6.58
N ARG A 54 -4.48 13.91 -5.28
CA ARG A 54 -4.42 15.27 -4.77
C ARG A 54 -2.98 15.65 -4.51
N ILE A 55 -2.41 16.43 -5.42
CA ILE A 55 -1.00 16.81 -5.39
C ILE A 55 -0.59 17.49 -4.07
N TRP A 56 -1.52 18.19 -3.40
CA TRP A 56 -1.24 18.87 -2.13
C TRP A 56 -1.07 17.92 -0.93
N VAL A 57 -1.49 16.66 -1.05
CA VAL A 57 -1.33 15.62 -0.01
C VAL A 57 -0.04 14.83 -0.22
N LEU A 58 0.48 14.80 -1.46
CA LEU A 58 1.69 14.06 -1.80
C LEU A 58 2.94 14.64 -1.11
N PRO A 59 3.98 13.82 -0.88
CA PRO A 59 5.28 14.29 -0.40
C PRO A 59 5.84 15.40 -1.30
N ARG A 60 6.32 16.49 -0.71
CA ARG A 60 6.81 17.67 -1.46
C ARG A 60 7.98 17.33 -2.38
N GLU A 61 8.87 16.45 -1.94
CA GLU A 61 9.98 15.93 -2.74
C GLU A 61 9.47 15.22 -4.00
N LEU A 62 8.46 14.36 -3.88
CA LEU A 62 7.83 13.69 -5.03
C LEU A 62 7.20 14.70 -5.98
N VAL A 63 6.44 15.68 -5.47
CA VAL A 63 5.84 16.72 -6.31
C VAL A 63 6.92 17.53 -7.03
N ARG A 64 7.99 17.90 -6.33
CA ARG A 64 9.10 18.66 -6.88
C ARG A 64 9.83 17.90 -7.98
N ASP A 65 10.30 16.69 -7.67
CA ASP A 65 11.21 15.94 -8.53
C ASP A 65 10.50 15.22 -9.67
N GLU A 66 9.24 14.80 -9.48
CA GLU A 66 8.52 13.95 -10.45
C GLU A 66 7.39 14.67 -11.18
N LEU A 67 6.96 15.85 -10.73
CA LEU A 67 5.92 16.65 -11.40
C LEU A 67 6.45 18.02 -11.85
N VAL A 68 6.98 18.82 -10.93
CA VAL A 68 7.34 20.22 -11.18
C VAL A 68 8.60 20.35 -12.03
N LEU A 69 9.71 19.70 -11.65
CA LEU A 69 10.95 19.75 -12.43
C LEU A 69 10.78 19.19 -13.85
N PRO A 70 10.08 18.05 -14.07
CA PRO A 70 9.74 17.59 -15.42
C PRO A 70 8.89 18.59 -16.20
N ALA A 71 7.92 19.26 -15.57
CA ALA A 71 7.11 20.29 -16.22
C ALA A 71 7.97 21.48 -16.67
N ILE A 72 8.84 21.99 -15.80
CA ILE A 72 9.81 23.05 -16.15
C ILE A 72 10.71 22.59 -17.30
N ALA A 73 11.25 21.37 -17.23
CA ALA A 73 12.11 20.83 -18.28
C ALA A 73 11.38 20.72 -19.64
N SER A 74 10.07 20.45 -19.63
CA SER A 74 9.26 20.37 -20.84
C SER A 74 8.94 21.72 -21.48
N ILE A 75 8.87 22.79 -20.68
CA ILE A 75 8.51 24.15 -21.12
C ILE A 75 9.75 24.98 -21.43
N GLU A 76 10.71 25.02 -20.51
CA GLU A 76 11.90 25.88 -20.51
C GLU A 76 13.19 25.13 -20.87
N GLY A 77 13.11 23.81 -21.00
CA GLY A 77 14.24 22.95 -21.31
C GLY A 77 14.96 22.39 -20.07
N ARG A 78 15.67 21.27 -20.27
CA ARG A 78 16.33 20.51 -19.19
C ARG A 78 17.37 21.34 -18.42
N GLN A 79 18.07 22.24 -19.10
CA GLN A 79 19.06 23.12 -18.48
C GLN A 79 18.44 24.07 -17.44
N ALA A 80 17.23 24.58 -17.71
CA ALA A 80 16.51 25.45 -16.79
C ALA A 80 16.08 24.69 -15.52
N ALA A 81 15.56 23.46 -15.68
CA ALA A 81 15.22 22.60 -14.55
C ALA A 81 16.45 22.24 -13.69
N ASP A 82 17.57 21.90 -14.32
CA ASP A 82 18.83 21.61 -13.63
C ASP A 82 19.39 22.87 -12.90
N ALA A 83 19.27 24.05 -13.52
CA ALA A 83 19.67 25.32 -12.92
C ALA A 83 18.80 25.66 -11.70
N MET A 84 17.47 25.52 -11.80
CA MET A 84 16.54 25.72 -10.69
C MET A 84 16.89 24.83 -9.49
N LYS A 85 17.15 23.54 -9.75
CA LYS A 85 17.50 22.57 -8.71
C LYS A 85 18.82 22.89 -8.01
N ARG A 86 19.84 23.35 -8.74
CA ARG A 86 21.19 23.57 -8.21
C ARG A 86 21.42 24.97 -7.63
N GLN A 87 20.86 25.99 -8.27
CA GLN A 87 21.20 27.39 -7.98
C GLN A 87 20.17 28.05 -7.07
N VAL A 88 18.90 27.64 -7.12
CA VAL A 88 17.80 28.28 -6.37
C VAL A 88 16.84 27.26 -5.72
N PRO A 89 17.34 26.29 -4.92
CA PRO A 89 16.50 25.23 -4.34
C PRO A 89 15.36 25.75 -3.46
N ASN A 90 15.58 26.83 -2.68
CA ASN A 90 14.54 27.41 -1.83
C ASN A 90 13.39 28.03 -2.64
N VAL A 91 13.69 28.60 -3.82
CA VAL A 91 12.66 29.16 -4.72
C VAL A 91 11.85 28.03 -5.32
N LEU A 92 12.51 26.94 -5.69
CA LEU A 92 11.85 25.74 -6.20
C LEU A 92 10.90 25.14 -5.14
N ASP A 93 11.31 25.07 -3.88
CA ASP A 93 10.44 24.58 -2.79
C ASP A 93 9.23 25.49 -2.57
N HIS A 94 9.41 26.82 -2.54
CA HIS A 94 8.29 27.76 -2.48
C HIS A 94 7.34 27.63 -3.68
N TYR A 95 7.88 27.40 -4.87
CA TYR A 95 7.09 27.21 -6.07
C TYR A 95 6.24 25.93 -6.01
N VAL A 96 6.81 24.84 -5.47
CA VAL A 96 6.09 23.59 -5.21
C VAL A 96 4.95 23.82 -4.22
N ASP A 97 5.19 24.55 -3.13
CA ASP A 97 4.15 24.87 -2.15
C ASP A 97 3.03 25.73 -2.76
N LEU A 98 3.38 26.70 -3.60
CA LEU A 98 2.40 27.53 -4.31
C LEU A 98 1.48 26.70 -5.20
N ILE A 99 2.05 25.78 -6.01
CA ILE A 99 1.28 24.86 -6.85
C ILE A 99 0.35 23.99 -6.01
N CYS A 100 0.84 23.45 -4.90
CA CYS A 100 0.05 22.61 -4.01
C CYS A 100 -1.13 23.38 -3.40
N GLU A 101 -0.88 24.59 -2.89
CA GLU A 101 -1.92 25.41 -2.28
C GLU A 101 -2.95 25.90 -3.30
N ASP A 102 -2.52 26.27 -4.52
CA ASP A 102 -3.44 26.66 -5.59
C ASP A 102 -4.34 25.49 -6.02
N ALA A 103 -3.77 24.30 -6.22
CA ALA A 103 -4.55 23.10 -6.53
C ALA A 103 -5.58 22.77 -5.44
N LYS A 104 -5.21 22.93 -4.16
CA LYS A 104 -6.12 22.74 -3.03
C LYS A 104 -7.27 23.76 -3.01
N ARG A 105 -6.99 25.02 -3.37
CA ARG A 105 -8.00 26.09 -3.48
C ARG A 105 -8.97 25.83 -4.63
N GLN A 106 -8.49 25.30 -5.75
CA GLN A 106 -9.34 24.97 -6.90
C GLN A 106 -10.18 23.71 -6.68
N ALA A 107 -9.74 22.80 -5.80
CA ALA A 107 -10.49 21.59 -5.48
C ALA A 107 -11.83 21.87 -4.79
N SER A 108 -12.84 21.07 -5.10
CA SER A 108 -14.15 21.12 -4.44
C SER A 108 -14.07 20.69 -2.97
N ALA A 109 -15.07 21.09 -2.17
CA ALA A 109 -15.14 20.69 -0.76
C ALA A 109 -15.09 19.16 -0.55
N ARG A 110 -15.66 18.39 -1.49
CA ARG A 110 -15.65 16.92 -1.45
C ARG A 110 -14.25 16.34 -1.70
N GLU A 111 -13.47 16.95 -2.58
CA GLU A 111 -12.10 16.51 -2.91
C GLU A 111 -11.11 16.87 -1.80
N ARG A 112 -11.37 17.94 -1.06
CA ARG A 112 -10.57 18.34 0.11
C ARG A 112 -10.72 17.41 1.31
N LEU A 113 -11.80 16.63 1.39
CA LEU A 113 -11.99 15.67 2.49
C LEU A 113 -10.93 14.57 2.47
N ALA A 114 -10.43 14.19 3.65
CA ALA A 114 -9.50 13.07 3.76
C ALA A 114 -10.17 11.78 3.26
N PRO A 115 -9.49 10.95 2.44
CA PRO A 115 -10.00 9.67 2.04
C PRO A 115 -10.13 8.79 3.29
N THR A 116 -11.13 7.92 3.28
CA THR A 116 -11.08 6.74 4.15
C THR A 116 -9.81 5.97 3.82
N THR A 117 -8.94 5.78 4.81
CA THR A 117 -7.73 4.95 4.69
C THR A 117 -8.11 3.59 4.10
N ASP A 118 -7.66 3.31 2.88
CA ASP A 118 -7.92 2.02 2.25
C ASP A 118 -6.98 0.96 2.84
N ILE A 119 -7.48 0.23 3.83
CA ILE A 119 -6.77 -0.89 4.46
C ILE A 119 -7.00 -2.22 3.72
N SER A 120 -7.72 -2.20 2.59
CA SER A 120 -8.13 -3.42 1.87
C SER A 120 -6.95 -4.28 1.47
N TRP A 121 -5.86 -3.67 1.01
CA TRP A 121 -4.65 -4.39 0.61
C TRP A 121 -4.02 -5.13 1.80
N ALA A 122 -3.87 -4.46 2.94
CA ALA A 122 -3.26 -5.04 4.14
C ALA A 122 -4.11 -6.19 4.69
N VAL A 123 -5.44 -6.02 4.69
CA VAL A 123 -6.40 -7.07 5.06
C VAL A 123 -6.25 -8.29 4.15
N VAL A 124 -6.18 -8.08 2.84
CA VAL A 124 -6.02 -9.17 1.87
C VAL A 124 -4.70 -9.91 2.11
N MET A 125 -3.59 -9.19 2.25
CA MET A 125 -2.27 -9.77 2.48
C MET A 125 -2.22 -10.61 3.76
N VAL A 126 -2.73 -10.08 4.87
CA VAL A 126 -2.78 -10.81 6.16
C VAL A 126 -3.66 -12.05 6.07
N VAL A 127 -4.81 -11.97 5.42
CA VAL A 127 -5.72 -13.11 5.26
C VAL A 127 -5.10 -14.21 4.40
N LEU A 128 -4.49 -13.84 3.27
CA LEU A 128 -3.83 -14.80 2.38
C LEU A 128 -2.60 -15.41 3.05
N ALA A 129 -1.77 -14.61 3.72
CA ALA A 129 -0.63 -15.11 4.48
C ALA A 129 -1.07 -16.14 5.53
N ALA A 130 -2.07 -15.82 6.35
CA ALA A 130 -2.57 -16.75 7.37
C ALA A 130 -3.19 -18.04 6.79
N LEU A 131 -3.79 -17.96 5.60
CA LEU A 131 -4.35 -19.11 4.89
C LEU A 131 -3.25 -20.02 4.32
N TYR A 132 -2.27 -19.42 3.63
CA TYR A 132 -1.24 -20.14 2.89
C TYR A 132 -0.06 -20.61 3.76
N ASP A 133 0.24 -19.94 4.89
CA ASP A 133 1.32 -20.30 5.83
C ASP A 133 1.32 -21.78 6.26
N ARG A 134 0.12 -22.36 6.47
CA ARG A 134 -0.02 -23.76 6.87
C ARG A 134 -0.91 -24.55 5.94
N TYR A 135 -1.12 -24.09 4.70
CA TYR A 135 -2.07 -24.72 3.80
C TYR A 135 -1.82 -26.22 3.69
N ASP A 136 -2.85 -27.01 4.01
CA ASP A 136 -2.75 -28.46 4.00
C ASP A 136 -3.64 -28.99 2.86
N GLY A 137 -3.00 -29.56 1.84
CA GLY A 137 -3.66 -30.12 0.67
C GLY A 137 -4.43 -31.42 0.94
N THR A 138 -4.23 -32.05 2.10
CA THR A 138 -4.89 -33.31 2.47
C THR A 138 -6.28 -33.09 3.08
N ILE A 139 -6.59 -31.89 3.54
CA ILE A 139 -7.87 -31.52 4.15
C ILE A 139 -8.72 -30.66 3.22
N THR A 140 -10.02 -30.58 3.50
CA THR A 140 -10.94 -29.78 2.69
C THR A 140 -10.59 -28.29 2.72
N ALA A 141 -10.89 -27.56 1.64
CA ALA A 141 -10.71 -26.11 1.59
C ALA A 141 -11.46 -25.39 2.72
N ASN A 142 -12.64 -25.90 3.11
CA ASN A 142 -13.41 -25.34 4.22
C ASN A 142 -12.67 -25.43 5.56
N ALA A 143 -11.99 -26.56 5.83
CA ALA A 143 -11.18 -26.74 7.03
C ALA A 143 -9.97 -25.79 7.04
N ASN A 144 -9.30 -25.60 5.89
CA ASN A 144 -8.23 -24.60 5.74
C ASN A 144 -8.75 -23.17 6.03
N TYR A 145 -9.90 -22.78 5.48
CA TYR A 145 -10.50 -21.46 5.75
C TYR A 145 -10.86 -21.28 7.23
N GLU A 146 -11.39 -22.31 7.88
CA GLU A 146 -11.78 -22.26 9.28
C GLU A 146 -10.57 -22.13 10.22
N ARG A 147 -9.48 -22.83 9.91
CA ARG A 147 -8.21 -22.67 10.63
C ARG A 147 -7.68 -21.24 10.52
N ALA A 148 -7.61 -20.68 9.32
CA ALA A 148 -7.15 -19.31 9.11
C ALA A 148 -8.06 -18.29 9.81
N ALA A 149 -9.38 -18.50 9.74
CA ALA A 149 -10.38 -17.66 10.41
C ALA A 149 -10.20 -17.65 11.94
N ARG A 150 -9.98 -18.82 12.55
CA ARG A 150 -9.68 -18.95 13.98
C ARG A 150 -8.40 -18.22 14.37
N ARG A 151 -7.31 -18.39 13.60
CA ARG A 151 -6.05 -17.67 13.84
C ARG A 151 -6.22 -16.15 13.81
N LEU A 152 -7.03 -15.64 12.89
CA LEU A 152 -7.21 -14.21 12.68
C LEU A 152 -8.28 -13.58 13.60
N GLY A 153 -9.13 -14.39 14.22
CA GLY A 153 -10.29 -13.91 14.98
C GLY A 153 -11.39 -13.33 14.09
N VAL A 154 -11.62 -13.93 12.92
CA VAL A 154 -12.62 -13.45 11.94
C VAL A 154 -13.56 -14.56 11.48
N ASN A 155 -14.61 -14.22 10.74
CA ASN A 155 -15.53 -15.19 10.16
C ASN A 155 -14.89 -15.94 8.95
N ARG A 156 -15.04 -17.27 8.90
CA ARG A 156 -14.63 -18.14 7.77
C ARG A 156 -15.09 -17.64 6.41
N ALA A 157 -16.32 -17.13 6.31
CA ALA A 157 -16.87 -16.58 5.07
C ALA A 157 -16.13 -15.32 4.60
N ALA A 158 -15.48 -14.58 5.49
CA ALA A 158 -14.63 -13.46 5.11
C ALA A 158 -13.31 -13.96 4.49
N VAL A 159 -12.68 -14.98 5.08
CA VAL A 159 -11.47 -15.63 4.52
C VAL A 159 -11.75 -16.21 3.14
N ARG A 160 -12.83 -16.99 3.00
CA ARG A 160 -13.23 -17.59 1.72
C ARG A 160 -13.46 -16.54 0.64
N ARG A 161 -14.19 -15.46 0.94
CA ARG A 161 -14.46 -14.38 -0.03
C ARG A 161 -13.17 -13.69 -0.47
N THR A 162 -12.25 -13.45 0.45
CA THR A 162 -10.95 -12.87 0.15
C THR A 162 -10.12 -13.78 -0.76
N ASP A 163 -10.03 -15.07 -0.47
CA ASP A 163 -9.28 -16.03 -1.31
C ASP A 163 -9.91 -16.19 -2.71
N GLN A 164 -11.24 -16.27 -2.80
CA GLN A 164 -11.93 -16.36 -4.09
C GLN A 164 -11.74 -15.09 -4.95
N ASP A 165 -11.86 -13.90 -4.36
CA ASP A 165 -11.59 -12.64 -5.08
C ASP A 165 -10.13 -12.56 -5.53
N PHE A 166 -9.19 -12.99 -4.67
CA PHE A 166 -7.76 -13.07 -4.98
C PHE A 166 -7.49 -14.01 -6.16
N ARG A 167 -7.93 -15.28 -6.08
CA ARG A 167 -7.70 -16.27 -7.14
C ARG A 167 -8.30 -15.83 -8.47
N ARG A 168 -9.50 -15.25 -8.45
CA ARG A 168 -10.15 -14.70 -9.64
C ARG A 168 -9.30 -13.60 -10.28
N ARG A 169 -8.78 -12.66 -9.50
CA ARG A 169 -7.91 -11.58 -10.00
C ARG A 169 -6.57 -12.11 -10.49
N ALA A 170 -5.93 -12.99 -9.73
CA ALA A 170 -4.66 -13.61 -10.08
C ALA A 170 -4.75 -14.43 -11.37
N GLY A 171 -5.89 -15.07 -11.64
CA GLY A 171 -6.14 -15.82 -12.87
C GLY A 171 -6.25 -14.95 -14.14
N MET A 172 -6.48 -13.64 -13.99
CA MET A 172 -6.53 -12.68 -15.12
C MET A 172 -5.18 -12.00 -15.39
N LEU A 173 -4.18 -12.22 -14.54
CA LEU A 173 -2.86 -11.61 -14.69
C LEU A 173 -1.98 -12.42 -15.65
N PRO A 174 -1.08 -11.75 -16.40
CA PRO A 174 0.02 -12.39 -17.09
C PRO A 174 0.85 -13.28 -16.15
N GLU A 175 1.53 -14.29 -16.69
CA GLU A 175 2.26 -15.28 -15.89
C GLU A 175 3.32 -14.68 -14.96
N LEU A 176 4.10 -13.71 -15.46
CA LEU A 176 5.11 -13.01 -14.68
C LEU A 176 4.51 -12.23 -13.51
N ASP A 177 3.41 -11.49 -13.75
CA ASP A 177 2.72 -10.72 -12.72
C ASP A 177 2.07 -11.64 -11.67
N ARG A 178 1.53 -12.76 -12.13
CA ARG A 178 0.99 -13.80 -11.25
C ARG A 178 2.07 -14.41 -10.37
N ALA A 179 3.26 -14.70 -10.91
CA ALA A 179 4.39 -15.19 -10.12
C ALA A 179 4.85 -14.16 -9.08
N ALA A 180 4.96 -12.89 -9.46
CA ALA A 180 5.29 -11.79 -8.54
C ALA A 180 4.24 -11.65 -7.42
N LEU A 181 2.95 -11.78 -7.75
CA LEU A 181 1.87 -11.76 -6.77
C LEU A 181 1.99 -12.89 -5.73
N PHE A 182 2.28 -14.12 -6.16
CA PHE A 182 2.49 -15.24 -5.23
C PHE A 182 3.78 -15.09 -4.42
N ALA A 183 4.84 -14.50 -4.98
CA ALA A 183 6.04 -14.16 -4.23
C ALA A 183 5.75 -13.14 -3.11
N ALA A 184 4.94 -12.12 -3.39
CA ALA A 184 4.51 -11.16 -2.38
C ALA A 184 3.71 -11.83 -1.24
N VAL A 185 2.84 -12.81 -1.55
CA VAL A 185 2.13 -13.59 -0.54
C VAL A 185 3.11 -14.40 0.32
N ARG A 186 4.16 -15.00 -0.26
CA ARG A 186 5.21 -15.71 0.50
C ARG A 186 5.96 -14.80 1.46
N VAL A 187 6.37 -13.61 1.00
CA VAL A 187 7.01 -12.61 1.89
C VAL A 187 6.08 -12.24 3.04
N ALA A 188 4.78 -12.08 2.78
CA ALA A 188 3.82 -11.77 3.83
C ALA A 188 3.62 -12.92 4.83
N ILE A 189 3.79 -14.19 4.42
CA ILE A 189 3.81 -15.35 5.34
C ILE A 189 4.97 -15.22 6.34
N GLU A 190 6.18 -14.97 5.84
CA GLU A 190 7.38 -14.82 6.68
C GLU A 190 7.23 -13.66 7.68
N ARG A 191 6.66 -12.54 7.23
CA ARG A 191 6.36 -11.38 8.09
C ARG A 191 5.30 -11.70 9.14
N LEU A 192 4.25 -12.44 8.79
CA LEU A 192 3.23 -12.84 9.76
C LEU A 192 3.81 -13.73 10.86
N ALA A 193 4.73 -14.64 10.50
CA ALA A 193 5.44 -15.49 11.47
C ALA A 193 6.38 -14.66 12.38
N GLU A 194 6.98 -13.59 11.86
CA GLU A 194 7.74 -12.63 12.67
C GLU A 194 6.84 -11.90 13.67
N TYR A 195 5.66 -11.43 13.23
CA TYR A 195 4.70 -10.78 14.12
C TYR A 195 4.21 -11.72 15.22
N ASP A 196 3.98 -13.00 14.91
CA ASP A 196 3.61 -14.00 15.91
C ASP A 196 4.69 -14.14 17.00
N ARG A 197 5.97 -14.17 16.61
CA ARG A 197 7.09 -14.22 17.57
C ARG A 197 7.15 -12.98 18.46
N GLN A 198 6.86 -11.80 17.91
CA GLN A 198 6.89 -10.55 18.68
C GLN A 198 5.67 -10.38 19.60
N ILE A 199 4.50 -10.85 19.18
CA ILE A 199 3.28 -10.82 20.00
C ILE A 199 3.41 -11.84 21.15
N GLY A 200 3.96 -13.03 20.89
CA GLY A 200 4.22 -14.03 21.93
C GLY A 200 5.18 -13.57 23.03
N LYS A 201 6.16 -12.71 22.70
CA LYS A 201 7.11 -12.12 23.65
C LYS A 201 6.51 -11.04 24.57
N ARG A 202 5.33 -10.49 24.26
CA ARG A 202 4.65 -9.48 25.12
C ARG A 202 3.71 -10.09 26.16
N ALA A 203 3.45 -11.40 26.08
CA ALA A 203 2.54 -12.12 26.97
C ALA A 203 3.26 -13.03 27.99
N ALA A 204 4.59 -12.98 28.03
CA ALA A 204 5.47 -13.64 28.99
C ALA A 204 6.24 -12.56 29.76
#